data_AF-D6AGI0-F1
#
_entry.id   AF-D6AGI0-F1
#
_cell.length_a   1.000
_cell.length_b   1.000
_cell.length_c   1.000
_cell.angle_alpha   90.00
_cell.angle_beta   90.00
_cell.angle_gamma   90.00
#
_symmetry.space_group_name_H-M   'P 1'
#
loop_
_entity.id
_entity.type
_entity.pdbx_description
1 polymer ?
#
loop_
_entity_poly.entity_id
_entity_poly.type
_entity_poly.pdbx_seq_one_letter_code
_entity_poly.pdbx_strand_id
1 'polypeptide(L)'
;MLSAEPQTPARGTGAFGTLVMQLLRKDPAARPPAAEVRRTLQELAAPAPAPATSPYAALATGSGGSKWVPPVLHRNRTAQFALGGGALAVVVALVLVLLNPFAGDGPPENWQIRPENEVLSADVAVPEEYKRVQDDNGELVWYADPSGVFEIAFWHRAPKSDPDSMDENPGVDPVARKAYYEKGGASTTQMEEASVTYEDATHQGREAVEMTTDFIPYASSGDDPVRYRFRELLIPGEKKNDPYWHVRVRMPAKGEAAKDGDAIFAEVTEGLKIHAS
;
A
#
# COMPACT_ATOMS: atom_id res chain seq x y z
N MET A 1 -47.61 2.88 -25.56
CA MET A 1 -46.40 3.47 -24.96
C MET A 1 -46.07 2.67 -23.72
N LEU A 2 -44.93 1.98 -23.70
CA LEU A 2 -44.49 1.15 -22.58
C LEU A 2 -43.97 2.05 -21.44
N SER A 3 -44.67 2.09 -20.30
CA SER A 3 -44.09 2.51 -19.03
C SER A 3 -43.86 1.25 -18.21
N ALA A 4 -42.60 0.92 -17.97
CA ALA A 4 -42.20 -0.16 -17.07
C ALA A 4 -41.99 0.43 -15.67
N GLU A 5 -42.74 -0.06 -14.69
CA GLU A 5 -42.48 0.21 -13.27
C GLU A 5 -41.15 -0.44 -12.86
N PRO A 6 -40.26 0.29 -12.15
CA PRO A 6 -39.00 -0.28 -11.69
C PRO A 6 -39.25 -1.40 -10.68
N GLN A 7 -38.65 -2.57 -10.90
CA GLN A 7 -38.66 -3.68 -9.95
C GLN A 7 -37.82 -3.34 -8.72
N THR A 8 -38.42 -3.50 -7.53
CA THR A 8 -37.74 -3.33 -6.23
C THR A 8 -36.65 -4.39 -6.03
N PRO A 9 -35.41 -3.98 -5.68
CA PRO A 9 -34.32 -4.92 -5.43
C PRO A 9 -34.55 -5.75 -4.16
N ALA A 10 -34.35 -7.07 -4.27
CA ALA A 10 -34.63 -8.07 -3.23
C ALA A 10 -33.77 -7.97 -1.95
N ARG A 11 -32.86 -6.99 -1.83
CA ARG A 11 -32.00 -6.77 -0.65
C ARG A 11 -32.08 -5.34 -0.08
N GLY A 12 -33.21 -4.66 -0.28
CA GLY A 12 -33.42 -3.29 0.20
C GLY A 12 -34.77 -3.06 0.85
N THR A 13 -35.26 -4.01 1.66
CA THR A 13 -36.50 -3.83 2.43
C THR A 13 -36.21 -3.03 3.70
N GLY A 14 -36.40 -1.70 3.64
CA GLY A 14 -36.26 -0.79 4.78
C GLY A 14 -36.28 0.68 4.36
N ALA A 15 -36.37 1.61 5.33
CA ALA A 15 -36.49 3.06 5.11
C ALA A 15 -35.48 3.64 4.11
N PHE A 16 -34.28 3.05 4.04
CA PHE A 16 -33.23 3.40 3.09
C PHE A 16 -33.61 3.12 1.61
N GLY A 17 -34.25 1.97 1.33
CA GLY A 17 -34.71 1.62 -0.01
C GLY A 17 -35.79 2.59 -0.52
N THR A 18 -36.68 3.03 0.36
CA THR A 18 -37.71 4.03 0.04
C THR A 18 -37.11 5.40 -0.26
N LEU A 19 -36.06 5.78 0.46
CA LEU A 19 -35.37 7.08 0.31
C LEU A 19 -34.57 7.15 -1.00
N VAL A 20 -33.89 6.06 -1.37
CA VAL A 20 -33.20 5.94 -2.67
C VAL A 20 -34.19 6.05 -3.84
N MET A 21 -35.36 5.40 -3.75
CA MET A 21 -36.39 5.50 -4.78
C MET A 21 -37.02 6.89 -4.90
N GLN A 22 -37.03 7.69 -3.83
CA GLN A 22 -37.51 9.08 -3.87
C GLN A 22 -36.46 10.03 -4.47
N LEU A 23 -35.17 9.80 -4.24
CA LEU A 23 -34.09 10.59 -4.85
C LEU A 23 -33.97 10.38 -6.37
N LEU A 24 -34.35 9.20 -6.86
CA LEU A 24 -34.41 8.87 -8.28
C LEU A 24 -35.59 9.52 -9.02
N ARG A 25 -36.46 10.28 -8.33
CA ARG A 25 -37.58 10.98 -8.98
C ARG A 25 -37.07 12.14 -9.84
N LYS A 26 -37.64 12.21 -11.04
CA LYS A 26 -37.29 13.18 -12.09
C LYS A 26 -37.74 14.62 -11.74
N ASP A 27 -38.71 14.78 -10.86
CA ASP A 27 -39.20 16.07 -10.36
C ASP A 27 -38.37 16.55 -9.14
N PRO A 28 -37.63 17.68 -9.24
CA PRO A 28 -36.80 18.19 -8.15
C PRO A 28 -37.58 18.61 -6.90
N ALA A 29 -38.83 19.08 -7.05
CA ALA A 29 -39.63 19.60 -5.94
C ALA A 29 -40.26 18.50 -5.07
N ALA A 30 -40.27 17.26 -5.56
CA ALA A 30 -40.81 16.09 -4.86
C ALA A 30 -39.73 15.29 -4.09
N ARG A 31 -38.50 15.81 -3.99
CA ARG A 31 -37.39 15.16 -3.27
C ARG A 31 -37.45 15.52 -1.78
N PRO A 32 -37.12 14.59 -0.87
CA PRO A 32 -37.02 14.89 0.56
C PRO A 32 -36.01 16.02 0.80
N PRO A 33 -36.33 16.99 1.68
CA PRO A 33 -35.43 18.08 2.00
C PRO A 33 -34.12 17.55 2.61
N ALA A 34 -32.99 18.20 2.29
CA ALA A 34 -31.65 17.73 2.69
C ALA A 34 -31.48 17.50 4.20
N ALA A 35 -32.24 18.23 5.03
CA ALA A 35 -32.25 18.04 6.48
C ALA A 35 -32.79 16.67 6.90
N GLU A 36 -33.79 16.15 6.19
CA GLU A 36 -34.43 14.86 6.48
C GLU A 36 -33.56 13.69 6.01
N VAL A 37 -32.86 13.86 4.87
CA VAL A 37 -31.85 12.91 4.39
C VAL A 37 -30.68 12.81 5.37
N ARG A 38 -30.17 13.95 5.84
CA ARG A 38 -29.06 14.00 6.80
C ARG A 38 -29.42 13.35 8.14
N ARG A 39 -30.62 13.61 8.64
CA ARG A 39 -31.12 12.99 9.89
C ARG A 39 -31.23 11.47 9.76
N THR A 40 -31.79 10.98 8.66
CA THR A 40 -31.97 9.54 8.44
C THR A 40 -30.63 8.81 8.31
N LEU A 41 -29.64 9.43 7.65
CA LEU A 41 -28.28 8.88 7.57
C LEU A 41 -27.55 8.91 8.92
N GLN A 42 -27.78 9.93 9.74
CA GLN A 42 -27.22 9.99 11.11
C GLN A 42 -27.84 8.94 12.04
N GLU A 43 -29.15 8.67 11.92
CA GLU A 43 -29.81 7.63 12.71
C GLU A 43 -29.36 6.21 12.30
N LEU A 44 -29.01 5.98 11.03
CA LEU A 44 -28.43 4.72 10.55
C LEU A 44 -26.94 4.54 10.90
N ALA A 45 -26.19 5.64 11.00
CA ALA A 45 -24.76 5.63 11.34
C ALA A 45 -24.49 5.63 12.85
N ALA A 46 -25.53 5.72 13.68
CA ALA A 46 -25.39 5.67 15.13
C ALA A 46 -24.94 4.26 15.57
N PRO A 47 -23.85 4.13 16.36
CA PRO A 47 -23.40 2.83 16.84
C PRO A 47 -24.44 2.20 17.77
N ALA A 48 -24.69 0.90 17.60
CA ALA A 48 -25.53 0.14 18.52
C ALA A 48 -24.94 0.22 19.95
N PRO A 49 -25.77 0.38 20.99
CA PRO A 49 -25.27 0.40 22.36
C PRO A 49 -24.56 -0.92 22.66
N ALA A 50 -23.34 -0.82 23.21
CA ALA A 50 -22.54 -1.96 23.59
C ALA A 50 -23.33 -2.85 24.58
N PRO A 51 -23.29 -4.19 24.43
CA PRO A 51 -23.88 -5.07 25.43
C PRO A 51 -23.20 -4.84 26.78
N ALA A 52 -24.00 -4.57 27.80
CA ALA A 52 -23.53 -4.42 29.16
C ALA A 52 -22.81 -5.71 29.61
N THR A 53 -21.55 -5.57 29.99
CA THR A 53 -20.76 -6.61 30.65
C THR A 53 -21.40 -6.92 32.01
N SER A 54 -22.06 -8.07 32.12
CA SER A 54 -22.50 -8.63 33.40
C SER A 54 -21.37 -9.48 34.00
N PRO A 55 -20.80 -9.13 35.17
CA PRO A 55 -19.79 -9.93 35.83
C PRO A 55 -20.46 -10.95 36.74
N TYR A 56 -21.08 -12.01 36.19
CA TYR A 56 -21.53 -13.16 36.99
C TYR A 56 -21.63 -14.42 36.12
N ALA A 57 -20.52 -15.16 36.00
CA ALA A 57 -20.50 -16.57 35.63
C ALA A 57 -19.13 -17.21 35.94
N ALA A 58 -18.68 -17.08 37.19
CA ALA A 58 -17.78 -18.06 37.76
C ALA A 58 -18.63 -19.15 38.41
N LEU A 59 -18.26 -20.42 38.18
CA LEU A 59 -18.86 -21.68 38.66
C LEU A 59 -19.93 -22.32 37.76
N ALA A 60 -19.46 -23.15 36.82
CA ALA A 60 -20.12 -24.43 36.52
C ALA A 60 -19.07 -25.45 36.05
N THR A 61 -18.73 -26.35 36.95
CA THR A 61 -17.99 -27.59 36.71
C THR A 61 -18.72 -28.50 35.72
N GLY A 62 -18.03 -29.04 34.72
CA GLY A 62 -18.57 -30.03 33.80
C GLY A 62 -17.49 -30.79 33.04
N SER A 63 -17.13 -31.97 33.57
CA SER A 63 -16.25 -32.96 32.96
C SER A 63 -16.79 -33.50 31.62
N GLY A 64 -15.94 -33.67 30.60
CA GLY A 64 -16.37 -34.28 29.33
C GLY A 64 -15.29 -34.58 28.29
N GLY A 65 -14.37 -35.51 28.60
CA GLY A 65 -13.82 -36.52 27.68
C GLY A 65 -13.23 -36.12 26.32
N SER A 66 -11.90 -35.91 26.29
CA SER A 66 -11.05 -36.06 25.10
C SER A 66 -10.77 -37.55 24.81
N LYS A 67 -11.21 -38.06 23.66
CA LYS A 67 -10.73 -39.33 23.08
C LYS A 67 -10.02 -39.06 21.76
N TRP A 68 -8.70 -38.86 21.82
CA TRP A 68 -7.72 -39.40 20.86
C TRP A 68 -6.31 -38.95 21.24
N VAL A 69 -5.64 -39.71 22.12
CA VAL A 69 -4.19 -39.65 22.31
C VAL A 69 -3.68 -41.09 22.54
N PRO A 70 -2.67 -41.56 21.77
CA PRO A 70 -2.17 -42.93 21.87
C PRO A 70 -1.41 -43.20 23.20
N PRO A 71 -1.44 -44.46 23.70
CA PRO A 71 -1.22 -44.81 25.11
C PRO A 71 0.25 -44.86 25.59
N VAL A 72 1.20 -44.22 24.91
CA VAL A 72 2.64 -44.36 25.23
C VAL A 72 3.25 -43.14 25.97
N LEU A 73 2.47 -42.09 26.26
CA LEU A 73 3.02 -40.84 26.82
C LEU A 73 2.53 -40.47 28.23
N HIS A 74 1.99 -41.42 29.00
CA HIS A 74 1.43 -41.15 30.34
C HIS A 74 2.46 -40.83 31.44
N ARG A 75 3.77 -40.73 31.16
CA ARG A 75 4.78 -40.73 32.22
C ARG A 75 5.75 -39.55 32.27
N ASN A 76 5.41 -38.40 31.69
CA ASN A 76 6.16 -37.19 31.99
C ASN A 76 5.34 -35.91 31.86
N ARG A 77 4.87 -35.37 33.00
CA ARG A 77 4.04 -34.14 33.06
C ARG A 77 4.80 -32.90 32.58
N THR A 78 6.13 -32.90 32.62
CA THR A 78 6.99 -31.80 32.14
C THR A 78 7.10 -31.75 30.62
N ALA A 79 6.96 -32.87 29.91
CA ALA A 79 7.02 -32.90 28.44
C ALA A 79 5.75 -32.34 27.78
N GLN A 80 4.60 -32.40 28.46
CA GLN A 80 3.32 -31.92 27.93
C GLN A 80 3.21 -30.39 27.91
N PHE A 81 3.89 -29.69 28.84
CA PHE A 81 3.90 -28.21 28.87
C PHE A 81 4.93 -27.60 27.91
N ALA A 82 6.00 -28.33 27.56
CA ALA A 82 7.03 -27.84 26.64
C ALA A 82 6.54 -27.76 25.18
N LEU A 83 5.64 -28.65 24.76
CA LEU A 83 5.13 -28.69 23.38
C LEU A 83 3.92 -27.76 23.14
N GLY A 84 3.09 -27.48 24.17
CA GLY A 84 1.95 -26.57 24.05
C GLY A 84 2.34 -25.08 24.06
N GLY A 85 3.31 -24.71 24.90
CA GLY A 85 3.81 -23.33 24.99
C GLY A 85 4.64 -22.90 23.77
N GLY A 86 5.48 -23.82 23.25
CA GLY A 86 6.29 -23.55 22.06
C GLY A 86 5.45 -23.42 20.79
N ALA A 87 4.46 -24.28 20.58
CA ALA A 87 3.57 -24.20 19.41
C ALA A 87 2.70 -22.94 19.43
N LEU A 88 2.17 -22.55 20.60
CA LEU A 88 1.39 -21.31 20.71
C LEU A 88 2.25 -20.06 20.51
N ALA A 89 3.48 -20.03 21.05
CA ALA A 89 4.40 -18.92 20.82
C ALA A 89 4.81 -18.80 19.35
N VAL A 90 5.03 -19.91 18.64
CA VAL A 90 5.30 -19.91 17.19
C VAL A 90 4.08 -19.45 16.40
N VAL A 91 2.87 -19.89 16.75
CA VAL A 91 1.64 -19.43 16.08
C VAL A 91 1.40 -17.95 16.35
N VAL A 92 1.57 -17.47 17.58
CA VAL A 92 1.43 -16.05 17.91
C VAL A 92 2.53 -15.22 17.23
N ALA A 93 3.76 -15.72 17.16
CA ALA A 93 4.84 -15.05 16.42
C ALA A 93 4.55 -15.02 14.92
N LEU A 94 4.05 -16.11 14.32
CA LEU A 94 3.64 -16.14 12.91
C LEU A 94 2.46 -15.19 12.65
N VAL A 95 1.47 -15.15 13.54
CA VAL A 95 0.34 -14.21 13.46
C VAL A 95 0.82 -12.78 13.62
N LEU A 96 1.75 -12.50 14.53
CA LEU A 96 2.33 -11.17 14.72
C LEU A 96 3.24 -10.75 13.56
N VAL A 97 3.95 -11.68 12.91
CA VAL A 97 4.72 -11.40 11.69
C VAL A 97 3.80 -11.12 10.51
N LEU A 98 2.68 -11.85 10.40
CA LEU A 98 1.66 -11.61 9.38
C LEU A 98 0.86 -10.31 9.63
N LEU A 99 0.71 -9.89 10.88
CA LEU A 99 -0.01 -8.65 11.24
C LEU A 99 0.91 -7.43 11.43
N ASN A 100 2.21 -7.66 11.61
CA ASN A 100 3.23 -6.63 11.83
C ASN A 100 4.58 -7.10 11.27
N PRO A 101 4.82 -6.94 9.96
CA PRO A 101 6.07 -7.36 9.31
C PRO A 101 7.31 -6.57 9.75
N PHE A 102 7.17 -5.62 10.69
CA PHE A 102 8.22 -4.75 11.21
C PHE A 102 8.57 -5.04 12.68
N ALA A 103 8.38 -6.26 13.17
CA ALA A 103 8.50 -6.62 14.59
C ALA A 103 9.92 -6.50 15.25
N GLY A 104 10.88 -5.82 14.60
CA GLY A 104 12.24 -5.62 15.12
C GLY A 104 12.49 -4.20 15.64
N ASP A 105 12.09 -3.20 14.87
CA ASP A 105 12.11 -1.78 15.23
C ASP A 105 10.92 -1.14 14.51
N GLY A 106 10.12 -0.34 15.22
CA GLY A 106 9.01 0.39 14.62
C GLY A 106 9.53 1.35 13.53
N PRO A 107 8.65 1.90 12.68
CA PRO A 107 9.07 2.94 11.74
C PRO A 107 9.71 4.10 12.53
N PRO A 108 10.59 4.90 11.89
CA PRO A 108 11.19 6.06 12.54
C PRO A 108 10.14 7.00 13.17
N GLU A 109 10.57 7.88 14.07
CA GLU A 109 9.65 8.86 14.65
C GLU A 109 9.01 9.71 13.54
N ASN A 110 7.69 9.90 13.61
CA ASN A 110 6.86 10.58 12.61
C ASN A 110 6.78 9.85 11.25
N TRP A 111 7.09 8.55 11.22
CA TRP A 111 6.81 7.68 10.09
C TRP A 111 5.69 6.71 10.44
N GLN A 112 5.00 6.27 9.40
CA GLN A 112 3.96 5.26 9.52
C GLN A 112 4.09 4.20 8.46
N ILE A 113 3.61 3.02 8.81
CA ILE A 113 3.45 1.92 7.88
C ILE A 113 2.08 2.06 7.20
N ARG A 114 2.09 1.93 5.88
CA ARG A 114 0.91 1.96 5.02
C ARG A 114 0.79 0.60 4.33
N PRO A 115 -0.27 -0.18 4.62
CA PRO A 115 -0.54 -1.39 3.86
C PRO A 115 -1.08 -1.03 2.47
N GLU A 116 -0.32 -1.37 1.44
CA GLU A 116 -0.64 -1.11 0.03
C GLU A 116 -0.92 -2.42 -0.72
N ASN A 117 -1.61 -3.36 -0.06
CA ASN A 117 -1.82 -4.72 -0.53
C ASN A 117 -2.48 -4.79 -1.91
N GLU A 118 -3.41 -3.88 -2.19
CA GLU A 118 -4.20 -3.91 -3.43
C GLU A 118 -3.41 -3.41 -4.65
N VAL A 119 -2.46 -2.48 -4.44
CA VAL A 119 -1.73 -1.84 -5.54
C VAL A 119 -0.30 -2.39 -5.63
N LEU A 120 0.38 -2.51 -4.50
CA LEU A 120 1.80 -2.86 -4.43
C LEU A 120 2.05 -4.30 -3.97
N SER A 121 1.05 -5.00 -3.44
CA SER A 121 1.26 -6.28 -2.74
C SER A 121 2.37 -6.17 -1.67
N ALA A 122 2.39 -5.05 -0.96
CA ALA A 122 3.47 -4.70 -0.04
C ALA A 122 2.98 -3.74 1.05
N ASP A 123 3.71 -3.69 2.16
CA ASP A 123 3.65 -2.59 3.11
C ASP A 123 4.78 -1.60 2.82
N VAL A 124 4.51 -0.31 2.99
CA VAL A 124 5.51 0.76 2.81
C VAL A 124 5.59 1.63 4.06
N ALA A 125 6.81 1.97 4.49
CA ALA A 125 7.02 3.01 5.48
C ALA A 125 7.19 4.37 4.79
N VAL A 126 6.44 5.36 5.25
CA VAL A 126 6.47 6.74 4.72
C VAL A 126 6.30 7.75 5.85
N PRO A 127 6.77 9.00 5.70
CA PRO A 127 6.49 10.05 6.67
C PRO A 127 4.98 10.26 6.88
N GLU A 128 4.53 10.43 8.12
CA GLU A 128 3.11 10.53 8.48
C GLU A 128 2.40 11.70 7.79
N GLU A 129 3.11 12.80 7.58
CA GLU A 129 2.55 14.01 7.00
C GLU A 129 2.37 13.94 5.47
N TYR A 130 2.97 12.94 4.82
CA TYR A 130 2.91 12.81 3.37
C TYR A 130 1.52 12.32 2.95
N LYS A 131 0.96 12.99 1.94
CA LYS A 131 -0.38 12.68 1.44
C LYS A 131 -0.31 11.57 0.40
N ARG A 132 -0.96 10.44 0.68
CA ARG A 132 -1.15 9.36 -0.29
C ARG A 132 -2.00 9.85 -1.46
N VAL A 133 -1.52 9.59 -2.67
CA VAL A 133 -2.23 9.81 -3.93
C VAL A 133 -2.03 8.56 -4.80
N GLN A 134 -3.04 8.22 -5.59
CA GLN A 134 -3.03 7.05 -6.45
C GLN A 134 -3.56 7.45 -7.83
N ASP A 135 -3.03 6.84 -8.88
CA ASP A 135 -3.55 7.02 -10.23
C ASP A 135 -4.80 6.17 -10.51
N ASP A 136 -5.54 6.52 -11.56
CA ASP A 136 -6.77 5.80 -11.92
C ASP A 136 -6.50 4.36 -12.40
N ASN A 137 -5.27 4.07 -12.84
CA ASN A 137 -4.88 2.78 -13.40
C ASN A 137 -4.49 1.75 -12.32
N GLY A 138 -4.25 2.21 -11.08
CA GLY A 138 -3.96 1.33 -9.95
C GLY A 138 -2.58 0.66 -10.01
N GLU A 139 -1.62 1.26 -10.72
CA GLU A 139 -0.24 0.75 -10.82
C GLU A 139 0.76 1.61 -10.04
N LEU A 140 0.35 2.80 -9.61
CA LEU A 140 1.17 3.79 -8.95
C LEU A 140 0.47 4.31 -7.69
N VAL A 141 1.20 4.28 -6.58
CA VAL A 141 0.89 5.08 -5.40
C VAL A 141 2.06 6.01 -5.15
N TRP A 142 1.78 7.30 -4.97
CA TRP A 142 2.78 8.27 -4.55
C TRP A 142 2.36 9.01 -3.29
N TYR A 143 3.36 9.50 -2.58
CA TYR A 143 3.24 10.18 -1.30
C TYR A 143 3.81 11.57 -1.47
N ALA A 144 2.91 12.56 -1.49
CA ALA A 144 3.25 13.95 -1.71
C ALA A 144 3.65 14.63 -0.40
N ASP A 145 4.89 15.11 -0.37
CA ASP A 145 5.42 15.98 0.67
C ASP A 145 4.63 17.30 0.73
N PRO A 146 4.14 17.73 1.92
CA PRO A 146 3.51 19.03 2.09
C PRO A 146 4.34 20.22 1.60
N SER A 147 5.68 20.12 1.63
CA SER A 147 6.58 21.17 1.14
C SER A 147 6.74 21.19 -0.39
N GLY A 148 6.40 20.08 -1.06
CA GLY A 148 6.57 19.90 -2.50
C GLY A 148 8.01 19.71 -2.97
N VAL A 149 8.97 19.59 -2.04
CA VAL A 149 10.39 19.39 -2.33
C VAL A 149 10.65 17.93 -2.69
N PHE A 150 10.03 17.01 -1.93
CA PHE A 150 10.19 15.58 -2.10
C PHE A 150 8.97 14.94 -2.75
N GLU A 151 9.18 13.81 -3.43
CA GLU A 151 8.10 12.94 -3.87
C GLU A 151 8.57 11.50 -3.75
N ILE A 152 7.77 10.67 -3.09
CA ILE A 152 8.02 9.23 -2.98
C ILE A 152 6.99 8.53 -3.86
N ALA A 153 7.43 7.71 -4.79
CA ALA A 153 6.55 6.99 -5.69
C ALA A 153 6.90 5.50 -5.71
N PHE A 154 5.86 4.67 -5.69
CA PHE A 154 5.94 3.23 -5.72
C PHE A 154 5.12 2.69 -6.89
N TRP A 155 5.72 1.78 -7.63
CA TRP A 155 5.09 1.06 -8.71
C TRP A 155 5.20 -0.43 -8.50
N HIS A 156 4.16 -1.15 -8.89
CA HIS A 156 4.15 -2.60 -9.03
C HIS A 156 3.57 -2.92 -10.41
N ARG A 157 4.45 -3.15 -11.38
CA ARG A 157 4.11 -3.11 -12.80
C ARG A 157 4.40 -4.43 -13.49
N ALA A 158 3.49 -4.86 -14.35
CA ALA A 158 3.77 -5.95 -15.26
C ALA A 158 4.89 -5.53 -16.24
N PRO A 159 5.79 -6.46 -16.62
CA PRO A 159 6.73 -6.21 -17.70
C PRO A 159 6.00 -5.94 -19.02
N LYS A 160 6.59 -5.13 -19.89
CA LYS A 160 6.03 -4.84 -21.21
C LYS A 160 5.83 -6.13 -21.99
N SER A 161 4.58 -6.46 -22.30
CA SER A 161 4.20 -7.68 -23.03
C SER A 161 4.12 -7.48 -24.55
N ASP A 162 3.91 -6.24 -25.01
CA ASP A 162 3.78 -5.88 -26.42
C ASP A 162 4.88 -4.88 -26.82
N PRO A 163 5.79 -5.20 -27.76
CA PRO A 163 6.81 -4.27 -28.23
C PRO A 163 6.23 -2.99 -28.87
N ASP A 164 5.02 -3.05 -29.43
CA ASP A 164 4.36 -1.93 -30.11
C ASP A 164 3.52 -1.06 -29.16
N SER A 165 3.48 -1.40 -27.87
CA SER A 165 2.73 -0.61 -26.89
C SER A 165 3.31 0.81 -26.77
N MET A 166 2.41 1.79 -26.63
CA MET A 166 2.77 3.20 -26.38
C MET A 166 3.36 3.44 -24.98
N ASP A 167 3.37 2.45 -24.09
CA ASP A 167 4.12 2.55 -22.83
C ASP A 167 5.63 2.60 -23.13
N GLU A 168 6.24 3.73 -22.81
CA GLU A 168 7.67 4.00 -22.98
C GLU A 168 8.51 3.53 -21.79
N ASN A 169 7.89 2.97 -20.75
CA ASN A 169 8.59 2.50 -19.57
C ASN A 169 9.63 1.42 -19.91
N PRO A 170 10.92 1.62 -19.55
CA PRO A 170 11.99 0.68 -19.84
C PRO A 170 11.97 -0.61 -18.99
N GLY A 171 11.06 -0.71 -18.00
CA GLY A 171 11.00 -1.85 -17.11
C GLY A 171 12.16 -1.87 -16.11
N VAL A 172 12.58 -3.06 -15.70
CA VAL A 172 13.58 -3.29 -14.64
C VAL A 172 15.03 -3.27 -15.15
N ASP A 173 15.25 -3.26 -16.48
CA ASP A 173 16.59 -3.26 -17.06
C ASP A 173 17.28 -1.89 -16.84
N PRO A 174 18.38 -1.84 -16.06
CA PRO A 174 19.04 -0.57 -15.74
C PRO A 174 19.76 0.05 -16.94
N VAL A 175 20.20 -0.75 -17.92
CA VAL A 175 20.81 -0.24 -19.15
C VAL A 175 19.76 0.42 -20.01
N ALA A 176 18.61 -0.23 -20.20
CA ALA A 176 17.49 0.33 -20.94
C ALA A 176 16.95 1.60 -20.26
N ARG A 177 16.85 1.60 -18.92
CA ARG A 177 16.37 2.76 -18.16
C ARG A 177 17.34 3.93 -18.19
N LYS A 178 18.65 3.67 -18.09
CA LYS A 178 19.69 4.68 -18.29
C LYS A 178 19.54 5.34 -19.67
N ALA A 179 19.46 4.54 -20.73
CA ALA A 179 19.29 5.07 -22.08
C ALA A 179 17.99 5.88 -22.24
N TYR A 180 16.91 5.45 -21.58
CA TYR A 180 15.63 6.17 -21.55
C TYR A 180 15.75 7.56 -20.91
N TYR A 181 16.36 7.67 -19.72
CA TYR A 181 16.53 8.97 -19.06
C TYR A 181 17.53 9.88 -19.77
N GLU A 182 18.65 9.35 -20.26
CA GLU A 182 19.64 10.13 -21.02
C GLU A 182 19.07 10.66 -22.35
N LYS A 183 18.03 10.03 -22.90
CA LYS A 183 17.26 10.53 -24.05
C LYS A 183 16.18 11.56 -23.67
N GLY A 184 15.99 11.84 -22.38
CA GLY A 184 15.04 12.82 -21.87
C GLY A 184 13.78 12.23 -21.24
N GLY A 185 13.73 10.92 -21.02
CA GLY A 185 12.63 10.23 -20.34
C GLY A 185 11.32 10.26 -21.14
N ALA A 186 10.20 10.37 -20.42
CA ALA A 186 8.87 10.27 -21.00
C ALA A 186 8.65 11.31 -22.11
N SER A 187 8.27 10.82 -23.29
CA SER A 187 8.10 11.58 -24.52
C SER A 187 9.30 12.48 -24.84
N THR A 188 10.51 12.11 -24.39
CA THR A 188 11.75 12.90 -24.50
C THR A 188 11.69 14.31 -23.92
N THR A 189 10.70 14.59 -23.06
CA THR A 189 10.39 15.94 -22.54
C THR A 189 10.24 15.95 -21.02
N GLN A 190 10.74 14.93 -20.35
CA GLN A 190 10.74 14.85 -18.90
C GLN A 190 12.02 15.47 -18.32
N MET A 191 13.15 15.20 -18.95
CA MET A 191 14.49 15.43 -18.38
C MET A 191 15.43 16.04 -19.42
N GLU A 192 16.31 16.92 -18.96
CA GLU A 192 17.44 17.46 -19.69
C GLU A 192 18.72 17.20 -18.91
N GLU A 193 19.83 17.05 -19.63
CA GLU A 193 21.16 16.80 -19.07
C GLU A 193 21.17 15.68 -18.02
N ALA A 194 20.38 14.63 -18.26
CA ALA A 194 20.27 13.51 -17.35
C ALA A 194 21.62 12.76 -17.30
N SER A 195 22.09 12.47 -16.09
CA SER A 195 23.25 11.65 -15.83
C SER A 195 22.85 10.51 -14.91
N VAL A 196 23.02 9.28 -15.39
CA VAL A 196 22.52 8.08 -14.70
C VAL A 196 23.67 7.16 -14.31
N THR A 197 23.70 6.80 -13.03
CA THR A 197 24.54 5.74 -12.47
C THR A 197 23.66 4.68 -11.82
N TYR A 198 24.13 3.44 -11.78
CA TYR A 198 23.43 2.35 -11.11
C TYR A 198 24.42 1.32 -10.58
N GLU A 199 23.99 0.56 -9.58
CA GLU A 199 24.75 -0.53 -8.98
C GLU A 199 23.81 -1.68 -8.56
N ASP A 200 24.38 -2.88 -8.51
CA ASP A 200 23.66 -4.06 -8.04
C ASP A 200 23.39 -3.92 -6.53
N ALA A 201 22.18 -4.29 -6.13
CA ALA A 201 21.70 -4.22 -4.76
C ALA A 201 20.97 -5.52 -4.38
N THR A 202 20.54 -5.60 -3.13
CA THR A 202 19.70 -6.69 -2.65
C THR A 202 18.63 -6.12 -1.74
N HIS A 203 17.38 -6.51 -1.98
CA HIS A 203 16.25 -6.12 -1.14
C HIS A 203 15.48 -7.36 -0.71
N GLN A 204 15.37 -7.59 0.60
CA GLN A 204 14.70 -8.76 1.18
C GLN A 204 15.20 -10.11 0.61
N GLY A 205 16.50 -10.21 0.35
CA GLY A 205 17.12 -11.41 -0.23
C GLY A 205 16.87 -11.61 -1.74
N ARG A 206 16.26 -10.63 -2.40
CA ARG A 206 16.03 -10.60 -3.86
C ARG A 206 17.09 -9.73 -4.53
N GLU A 207 17.44 -10.07 -5.76
CA GLU A 207 18.23 -9.19 -6.63
C GLU A 207 17.49 -7.85 -6.78
N ALA A 208 18.25 -6.76 -6.78
CA ALA A 208 17.73 -5.43 -7.00
C ALA A 208 18.78 -4.56 -7.70
N VAL A 209 18.38 -3.41 -8.21
CA VAL A 209 19.29 -2.40 -8.74
C VAL A 209 18.95 -1.06 -8.11
N GLU A 210 19.95 -0.41 -7.53
CA GLU A 210 19.83 0.98 -7.12
C GLU A 210 20.31 1.89 -8.25
N MET A 211 19.55 2.95 -8.51
CA MET A 211 19.90 3.95 -9.52
C MET A 211 19.90 5.35 -8.93
N THR A 212 20.80 6.17 -9.43
CA THR A 212 20.84 7.62 -9.17
C THR A 212 20.81 8.33 -10.50
N THR A 213 19.84 9.23 -10.67
CA THR A 213 19.67 10.04 -11.89
C THR A 213 19.64 11.52 -11.52
N ASP A 214 20.67 12.27 -11.92
CA ASP A 214 20.70 13.74 -11.78
C ASP A 214 20.25 14.38 -13.08
N PHE A 215 19.32 15.34 -13.02
CA PHE A 215 18.72 15.93 -14.22
C PHE A 215 18.14 17.33 -13.99
N ILE A 216 17.90 18.06 -15.07
CA ILE A 216 17.13 19.29 -15.09
C ILE A 216 15.73 18.97 -15.64
N PRO A 217 14.62 19.39 -15.01
CA PRO A 217 13.29 19.22 -15.59
C PRO A 217 13.20 20.00 -16.91
N TYR A 218 12.68 19.38 -17.97
CA TYR A 218 12.63 19.98 -19.31
C TYR A 218 11.96 21.37 -19.37
N ALA A 219 10.93 21.59 -18.55
CA ALA A 219 10.22 22.87 -18.51
C ALA A 219 10.97 23.97 -17.72
N SER A 220 12.17 23.69 -17.20
CA SER A 220 12.95 24.66 -16.44
C SER A 220 13.45 25.76 -17.36
N SER A 221 13.35 27.00 -16.90
CA SER A 221 13.84 28.17 -17.63
C SER A 221 14.69 29.03 -16.68
N GLY A 222 15.78 29.59 -17.19
CA GLY A 222 16.73 30.39 -16.43
C GLY A 222 18.17 29.95 -16.63
N ASP A 223 19.10 30.84 -16.29
CA ASP A 223 20.55 30.61 -16.50
C ASP A 223 21.17 29.61 -15.50
N ASP A 224 20.48 29.36 -14.38
CA ASP A 224 20.89 28.41 -13.32
C ASP A 224 19.68 27.59 -12.84
N PRO A 225 19.22 26.62 -13.65
CA PRO A 225 18.06 25.82 -13.30
C PRO A 225 18.35 24.86 -12.14
N VAL A 226 17.35 24.65 -11.28
CA VAL A 226 17.46 23.69 -10.18
C VAL A 226 17.61 22.27 -10.74
N ARG A 227 18.72 21.62 -10.38
CA ARG A 227 18.95 20.20 -10.70
C ARG A 227 18.29 19.32 -9.64
N TYR A 228 17.56 18.31 -10.11
CA TYR A 228 16.92 17.29 -9.29
C TYR A 228 17.66 15.96 -9.40
N ARG A 229 17.42 15.10 -8.42
CA ARG A 229 17.89 13.74 -8.33
C ARG A 229 16.69 12.81 -8.19
N PHE A 230 16.74 11.69 -8.90
CA PHE A 230 16.00 10.49 -8.53
C PHE A 230 16.94 9.52 -7.83
N ARG A 231 16.54 9.04 -6.66
CA ARG A 231 17.04 7.80 -6.08
C ARG A 231 16.00 6.72 -6.36
N GLU A 232 16.39 5.63 -6.98
CA GLU A 232 15.48 4.56 -7.40
C GLU A 232 15.98 3.19 -6.92
N LEU A 233 15.05 2.33 -6.54
CA LEU A 233 15.29 0.90 -6.30
C LEU A 233 14.38 0.10 -7.22
N LEU A 234 14.97 -0.79 -8.03
CA LEU A 234 14.26 -1.67 -8.95
C LEU A 234 14.41 -3.11 -8.48
N ILE A 235 13.29 -3.81 -8.33
CA ILE A 235 13.26 -5.19 -7.81
C ILE A 235 12.49 -6.06 -8.82
N PRO A 236 13.18 -6.92 -9.59
CA PRO A 236 12.52 -7.85 -10.50
C PRO A 236 11.53 -8.78 -9.79
N GLY A 237 10.52 -9.23 -10.54
CA GLY A 237 9.71 -10.39 -10.15
C GLY A 237 10.54 -11.68 -10.16
N GLU A 238 10.01 -12.77 -9.59
CA GLU A 238 10.74 -14.04 -9.51
C GLU A 238 10.98 -14.66 -10.90
N LYS A 239 10.03 -14.46 -11.80
CA LYS A 239 10.13 -14.87 -13.20
C LYS A 239 10.17 -13.63 -14.08
N LYS A 240 10.70 -13.81 -15.29
CA LYS A 240 10.85 -12.76 -16.31
C LYS A 240 9.57 -11.96 -16.60
N ASN A 241 8.41 -12.59 -16.51
CA ASN A 241 7.11 -11.98 -16.82
C ASN A 241 6.31 -11.60 -15.57
N ASP A 242 6.85 -11.85 -14.38
CA ASP A 242 6.19 -11.44 -13.14
C ASP A 242 6.33 -9.92 -12.99
N PRO A 243 5.35 -9.27 -12.34
CA PRO A 243 5.46 -7.86 -12.00
C PRO A 243 6.75 -7.54 -11.23
N TYR A 244 7.28 -6.35 -11.44
CA TYR A 244 8.43 -5.83 -10.73
C TYR A 244 8.03 -4.65 -9.86
N TRP A 245 8.78 -4.43 -8.79
CA TRP A 245 8.63 -3.25 -7.94
C TRP A 245 9.63 -2.19 -8.34
N HIS A 246 9.19 -0.95 -8.27
CA HIS A 246 10.05 0.21 -8.49
C HIS A 246 9.70 1.25 -7.43
N VAL A 247 10.70 1.67 -6.68
CA VAL A 247 10.62 2.75 -5.69
C VAL A 247 11.40 3.92 -6.24
N ARG A 248 10.87 5.13 -6.08
CA ARG A 248 11.59 6.36 -6.40
C ARG A 248 11.39 7.42 -5.34
N VAL A 249 12.48 8.11 -5.00
CA VAL A 249 12.44 9.39 -4.30
C VAL A 249 12.98 10.47 -5.23
N ARG A 250 12.17 11.48 -5.50
CA ARG A 250 12.57 12.72 -6.19
C ARG A 250 12.95 13.77 -5.15
N MET A 251 14.06 14.45 -5.39
CA MET A 251 14.66 15.40 -4.46
C MET A 251 15.57 16.40 -5.20
N PRO A 252 15.96 17.53 -4.60
CA PRO A 252 17.06 18.36 -5.12
C PRO A 252 18.38 17.57 -5.19
N ALA A 253 19.20 17.81 -6.22
CA ALA A 253 20.47 17.08 -6.41
C ALA A 253 21.61 17.57 -5.50
N LYS A 254 21.46 18.73 -4.86
CA LYS A 254 22.47 19.38 -4.01
C LYS A 254 21.83 20.07 -2.81
N GLY A 255 22.68 20.42 -1.84
CA GLY A 255 22.27 21.12 -0.62
C GLY A 255 21.78 20.17 0.47
N GLU A 256 21.17 20.71 1.53
CA GLU A 256 20.71 19.91 2.66
C GLU A 256 19.56 18.98 2.27
N ALA A 257 18.64 19.45 1.42
CA ALA A 257 17.56 18.62 0.89
C ALA A 257 18.06 17.39 0.12
N ALA A 258 19.28 17.42 -0.42
CA ALA A 258 19.87 16.23 -1.03
C ALA A 258 20.26 15.17 0.03
N LYS A 259 20.68 15.58 1.22
CA LYS A 259 20.96 14.63 2.31
C LYS A 259 19.66 14.10 2.90
N ASP A 260 18.68 14.97 3.09
CA ASP A 260 17.37 14.59 3.62
C ASP A 260 16.67 13.61 2.69
N GLY A 261 16.70 13.84 1.37
CA GLY A 261 16.14 12.90 0.41
C GLY A 261 16.88 11.56 0.35
N ASP A 262 18.20 11.54 0.57
CA ASP A 262 18.98 10.29 0.65
C ASP A 262 18.59 9.50 1.91
N ALA A 263 18.36 10.18 3.04
CA ALA A 263 17.83 9.57 4.25
C ALA A 263 16.41 9.04 4.05
N ILE A 264 15.52 9.82 3.42
CA ILE A 264 14.16 9.38 3.08
C ILE A 264 14.20 8.12 2.20
N PHE A 265 15.07 8.09 1.19
CA PHE A 265 15.21 6.92 0.32
C PHE A 265 15.66 5.67 1.08
N ALA A 266 16.64 5.81 1.98
CA ALA A 266 17.09 4.70 2.82
C ALA A 266 15.95 4.15 3.70
N GLU A 267 15.22 5.03 4.38
CA GLU A 267 14.13 4.65 5.27
C GLU A 267 12.93 4.04 4.51
N VAL A 268 12.59 4.60 3.34
CA VAL A 268 11.53 4.06 2.47
C VAL A 268 11.90 2.68 1.96
N THR A 269 13.14 2.47 1.52
CA THR A 269 13.58 1.19 0.96
C THR A 269 13.75 0.13 2.04
N GLU A 270 14.23 0.49 3.24
CA GLU A 270 14.23 -0.41 4.41
C GLU A 270 12.79 -0.76 4.86
N GLY A 271 11.92 0.25 4.81
CA GLY A 271 10.51 0.19 5.15
C GLY A 271 9.61 -0.50 4.13
N LEU A 272 10.11 -0.84 2.94
CA LEU A 272 9.37 -1.61 1.96
C LEU A 272 9.37 -3.09 2.36
N LYS A 273 8.18 -3.66 2.55
CA LYS A 273 7.99 -5.10 2.81
C LYS A 273 7.11 -5.72 1.74
N ILE A 274 7.72 -6.41 0.80
CA ILE A 274 7.00 -7.11 -0.27
C ILE A 274 6.38 -8.38 0.31
N HIS A 275 5.10 -8.60 0.03
CA HIS A 275 4.41 -9.82 0.42
C HIS A 275 4.75 -10.93 -0.57
N ALA A 276 5.01 -12.13 -0.05
CA ALA A 276 5.23 -13.29 -0.91
C ALA A 276 3.96 -13.59 -1.72
N SER A 277 4.10 -13.61 -3.04
CA SER A 277 3.05 -14.01 -3.99
C SER A 277 2.77 -15.50 -3.96
#